data_AF-A0A6P2B3P1-F1
#
_entry.id   AF-A0A6P2B3P1-F1
#
_cell.length_a   1.000
_cell.length_b   1.000
_cell.length_c   1.000
_cell.angle_alpha   90.00
_cell.angle_beta   90.00
_cell.angle_gamma   90.00
#
_symmetry.space_group_name_H-M   'P 1'
#
loop_
_entity.id
_entity.type
_entity.pdbx_description
1 polymer ?
#
loop_
_entity_poly.entity_id
_entity_poly.type
_entity_poly.pdbx_seq_one_letter_code
_entity_poly.pdbx_strand_id
1 'polypeptide(L)'
;MSRRFILLSALLFAFMFLIVPAPALAQVENFNFDDLLASLGPRDGRALIYDVLLYMIFFIAFINQFLIPDKQLPITVLNFIVMGLALTLKLLVEVPTVVNDFTCNFQPANAVFIPNDYAVFFMNIGMFLAPLLMAGGLRSVKGKSSKAVAPSIFLAILTGSYMAAFWFLEQRPCSDVPRYEESGIELFLIVGVFSLHLIRSRLHGLFRR
;
A
#
# COMPACT_ATOMS: atom_id res chain seq x y z
N MET A 1 -13.95 -22.11 -6.37
CA MET A 1 -13.56 -22.13 -4.95
C MET A 1 -14.03 -23.39 -4.26
N SER A 2 -13.08 -24.20 -3.80
CA SER A 2 -13.39 -25.25 -2.82
C SER A 2 -13.63 -24.61 -1.45
N ARG A 3 -14.50 -25.20 -0.60
CA ARG A 3 -14.76 -24.70 0.76
C ARG A 3 -13.47 -24.53 1.58
N ARG A 4 -12.49 -25.41 1.35
CA ARG A 4 -11.17 -25.37 2.02
C ARG A 4 -10.37 -24.12 1.67
N PHE A 5 -10.43 -23.66 0.42
CA PHE A 5 -9.72 -22.45 0.00
C PHE A 5 -10.33 -21.21 0.64
N ILE A 6 -11.65 -21.09 0.66
CA ILE A 6 -12.36 -19.98 1.32
C ILE A 6 -11.97 -19.93 2.80
N LEU A 7 -11.96 -21.07 3.49
CA LEU A 7 -11.56 -21.15 4.89
C LEU A 7 -10.10 -20.76 5.10
N LEU A 8 -9.19 -21.21 4.22
CA LEU A 8 -7.76 -20.90 4.34
C LEU A 8 -7.46 -19.42 4.04
N SER A 9 -8.12 -18.84 3.03
CA SER A 9 -8.05 -17.40 2.74
C SER A 9 -8.64 -16.57 3.87
N ALA A 10 -9.78 -16.98 4.43
CA ALA A 10 -10.40 -16.32 5.58
C ALA A 10 -9.50 -16.40 6.83
N LEU A 11 -8.86 -17.55 7.07
CA LEU A 11 -7.94 -17.74 8.19
C LEU A 11 -6.65 -16.93 8.02
N LEU A 12 -6.07 -16.91 6.82
CA LEU A 12 -4.93 -16.04 6.51
C LEU A 12 -5.28 -14.57 6.68
N PHE A 13 -6.46 -14.15 6.21
CA PHE A 13 -6.93 -12.78 6.38
C PHE A 13 -7.10 -12.44 7.86
N ALA A 14 -7.76 -13.31 8.63
CA ALA A 14 -7.91 -13.15 10.07
C ALA A 14 -6.55 -13.10 10.79
N PHE A 15 -5.59 -13.94 10.39
CA PHE A 15 -4.25 -13.97 10.97
C PHE A 15 -3.48 -12.68 10.69
N MET A 16 -3.53 -12.16 9.46
CA MET A 16 -2.93 -10.86 9.15
C MET A 16 -3.60 -9.73 9.94
N PHE A 17 -4.92 -9.78 10.10
CA PHE A 17 -5.67 -8.84 10.92
C PHE A 17 -5.36 -8.92 12.42
N LEU A 18 -4.83 -10.05 12.90
CA LEU A 18 -4.45 -10.20 14.31
C LEU A 18 -3.01 -9.76 14.58
N ILE A 19 -2.09 -10.01 13.65
CA ILE A 19 -0.66 -9.67 13.86
C ILE A 19 -0.38 -8.19 13.66
N VAL A 20 -1.01 -7.56 12.67
CA VAL A 20 -0.72 -6.16 12.30
C VAL A 20 -1.11 -5.16 13.40
N PRO A 21 -2.29 -5.25 14.04
CA PRO A 21 -2.65 -4.30 15.08
C PRO A 21 -2.02 -4.67 16.43
N ALA A 22 -1.56 -5.91 16.66
CA ALA A 22 -0.97 -6.32 17.94
C ALA A 22 0.10 -5.34 18.50
N PRO A 23 1.07 -4.82 17.72
CA PRO A 23 2.03 -3.84 18.24
C PRO A 23 1.42 -2.47 18.53
N ALA A 24 0.44 -2.00 17.74
CA ALA A 24 -0.28 -0.75 18.04
C ALA A 24 -1.17 -0.90 19.29
N LEU A 25 -1.80 -2.06 19.45
CA LEU A 25 -2.71 -2.36 20.55
C LEU A 25 -1.97 -2.64 21.87
N ALA A 26 -0.74 -3.13 21.83
CA ALA A 26 0.04 -3.46 23.02
C ALA A 26 0.57 -2.23 23.77
N GLN A 27 0.56 -1.04 23.16
CA GLN A 27 1.10 0.19 23.77
C GLN A 27 0.04 1.04 24.48
N VAL A 28 -1.25 0.76 24.29
CA VAL A 28 -2.34 1.55 24.86
C VAL A 28 -2.88 0.84 26.10
N GLU A 29 -2.62 1.39 27.29
CA GLU A 29 -3.04 0.84 28.59
C GLU A 29 -4.57 0.70 28.73
N ASN A 30 -5.34 1.43 27.92
CA ASN A 30 -6.80 1.37 27.85
C ASN A 30 -7.28 1.31 26.38
N PHE A 31 -7.41 0.11 25.83
CA PHE A 31 -7.92 -0.07 24.47
C PHE A 31 -9.40 0.34 24.39
N ASN A 32 -9.70 1.41 23.64
CA ASN A 32 -11.05 1.75 23.23
C ASN A 32 -11.24 1.42 21.74
N PHE A 33 -12.31 0.70 21.40
CA PHE A 33 -12.66 0.40 20.01
C PHE A 33 -12.91 1.67 19.19
N ASP A 34 -13.41 2.73 19.84
CA ASP A 34 -13.64 4.02 19.20
C ASP A 34 -12.34 4.64 18.68
N ASP A 35 -11.22 4.45 19.38
CA ASP A 35 -9.91 4.97 18.96
C ASP A 35 -9.38 4.22 17.74
N LEU A 36 -9.63 2.91 17.66
CA LEU A 36 -9.28 2.11 16.48
C LEU A 36 -10.11 2.51 15.26
N LEU A 37 -11.42 2.72 15.46
CA LEU A 37 -12.29 3.18 14.38
C LEU A 37 -11.95 4.60 13.94
N ALA A 38 -11.57 5.48 14.86
CA ALA A 38 -11.09 6.83 14.56
C ALA A 38 -9.75 6.81 13.81
N SER A 39 -8.82 5.91 14.15
CA SER A 39 -7.55 5.73 13.43
C SER A 39 -7.75 5.21 12.00
N LEU A 40 -8.77 4.36 11.79
CA LEU A 40 -9.26 3.96 10.47
C LEU A 40 -10.07 5.06 9.77
N GLY A 41 -10.30 6.20 10.40
CA GLY A 41 -10.89 7.37 9.76
C GLY A 41 -9.92 8.03 8.77
N PRO A 42 -10.44 8.80 7.79
CA PRO A 42 -9.60 9.66 6.97
C PRO A 42 -8.93 10.75 7.82
N ARG A 43 -7.64 10.98 7.61
CA ARG A 43 -6.86 12.06 8.24
C ARG A 43 -7.05 13.39 7.50
N ASP A 44 -6.79 14.48 8.20
CA ASP A 44 -6.93 15.83 7.65
C ASP A 44 -5.69 16.31 6.86
N GLY A 45 -5.88 17.35 6.05
CA GLY A 45 -4.81 18.07 5.36
C GLY A 45 -4.13 17.24 4.26
N ARG A 46 -2.80 17.30 4.21
CA ARG A 46 -2.00 16.58 3.20
C ARG A 46 -2.04 15.06 3.42
N ALA A 47 -2.25 14.59 4.64
CA ALA A 47 -2.35 13.17 4.95
C ALA A 47 -3.55 12.48 4.27
N LEU A 48 -4.60 13.25 3.96
CA LEU A 48 -5.80 12.75 3.29
C LEU A 48 -5.51 12.09 1.94
N ILE A 49 -4.58 12.64 1.15
CA ILE A 49 -4.27 12.08 -0.18
C ILE A 49 -3.65 10.70 -0.06
N TYR A 50 -2.81 10.47 0.96
CA TYR A 50 -2.19 9.18 1.25
C TYR A 50 -3.23 8.18 1.72
N ASP A 51 -4.18 8.59 2.55
CA ASP A 51 -5.28 7.74 2.98
C ASP A 51 -6.14 7.28 1.81
N VAL A 52 -6.51 8.20 0.92
CA VAL A 52 -7.28 7.87 -0.29
C VAL A 52 -6.52 6.88 -1.17
N LEU A 53 -5.21 7.08 -1.38
CA LEU A 53 -4.38 6.15 -2.14
C LEU A 53 -4.31 4.77 -1.47
N LEU A 54 -4.07 4.70 -0.16
CA LEU A 54 -4.02 3.45 0.59
C LEU A 54 -5.36 2.70 0.54
N TYR A 55 -6.49 3.40 0.67
CA TYR A 55 -7.80 2.79 0.52
C TYR A 55 -8.01 2.23 -0.89
N MET A 56 -7.64 2.98 -1.93
CA MET A 56 -7.73 2.47 -3.30
C MET A 56 -6.86 1.22 -3.50
N ILE A 57 -5.62 1.23 -3.01
CA ILE A 57 -4.71 0.07 -3.05
C ILE A 57 -5.37 -1.14 -2.37
N PHE A 58 -5.90 -0.93 -1.16
CA PHE A 58 -6.58 -1.97 -0.39
C PHE A 58 -7.78 -2.56 -1.13
N PHE A 59 -8.70 -1.71 -1.62
CA PHE A 59 -9.91 -2.19 -2.31
C PHE A 59 -9.60 -2.85 -3.65
N ILE A 60 -8.63 -2.36 -4.41
CA ILE A 60 -8.23 -2.99 -5.68
C ILE A 60 -7.58 -4.35 -5.40
N ALA A 61 -6.70 -4.44 -4.40
CA ALA A 61 -6.11 -5.71 -3.98
C ALA A 61 -7.21 -6.69 -3.50
N PHE A 62 -8.20 -6.21 -2.75
CA PHE A 62 -9.35 -7.01 -2.34
C PHE A 62 -10.17 -7.53 -3.53
N ILE A 63 -10.46 -6.69 -4.53
CA ILE A 63 -11.15 -7.13 -5.75
C ILE A 63 -10.28 -8.13 -6.54
N ASN A 64 -8.98 -7.86 -6.65
CA ASN A 64 -8.03 -8.72 -7.34
C ASN A 64 -7.98 -10.12 -6.71
N GLN A 65 -8.20 -10.24 -5.40
CA GLN A 65 -8.25 -11.51 -4.69
C GLN A 65 -9.28 -12.48 -5.28
N PHE A 66 -10.42 -11.98 -5.78
CA PHE A 66 -11.45 -12.81 -6.40
C PHE A 66 -11.14 -13.18 -7.85
N LEU A 67 -10.18 -12.49 -8.48
CA LEU A 67 -9.78 -12.72 -9.86
C LEU A 67 -8.59 -13.68 -9.97
N ILE A 68 -7.81 -13.85 -8.90
CA ILE A 68 -6.68 -14.77 -8.85
C ILE A 68 -7.19 -16.23 -8.83
N PRO A 69 -6.73 -17.12 -9.73
CA PRO A 69 -7.15 -18.51 -9.71
C PRO A 69 -6.70 -19.24 -8.43
N ASP A 70 -7.61 -20.01 -7.82
CA ASP A 70 -7.39 -20.78 -6.57
C ASP A 70 -6.10 -21.63 -6.57
N LYS A 71 -5.64 -22.09 -7.75
CA LYS A 71 -4.45 -22.93 -7.90
C LYS A 71 -3.13 -22.17 -7.78
N GLN A 72 -3.16 -20.83 -7.68
CA GLN A 72 -1.98 -19.97 -7.63
C GLN A 72 -1.81 -19.38 -6.22
N LEU A 73 -1.70 -20.25 -5.22
CA LEU A 73 -1.58 -19.87 -3.81
C LEU A 73 -0.46 -18.85 -3.54
N PRO A 74 0.76 -18.97 -4.11
CA PRO A 74 1.80 -17.96 -3.88
C PRO A 74 1.39 -16.55 -4.31
N ILE A 75 0.65 -16.42 -5.42
CA ILE A 75 0.16 -15.13 -5.92
C ILE A 75 -0.94 -14.58 -5.01
N THR A 76 -1.81 -15.45 -4.51
CA THR A 76 -2.81 -15.08 -3.49
C THR A 76 -2.13 -14.54 -2.23
N VAL A 77 -1.08 -15.20 -1.74
CA VAL A 77 -0.34 -14.75 -0.55
C VAL A 77 0.31 -13.38 -0.80
N LEU A 78 0.89 -13.15 -1.98
CA LEU A 78 1.42 -11.82 -2.34
C LEU A 78 0.33 -10.74 -2.33
N ASN A 79 -0.88 -11.04 -2.79
CA ASN A 79 -2.00 -10.09 -2.78
C ASN A 79 -2.45 -9.77 -1.33
N PHE A 80 -2.46 -10.78 -0.45
CA PHE A 80 -2.69 -10.56 0.98
C PHE A 80 -1.60 -9.71 1.63
N ILE A 81 -0.33 -9.91 1.29
CA ILE A 81 0.77 -9.08 1.78
C ILE A 81 0.54 -7.61 1.39
N VAL A 82 0.10 -7.32 0.16
CA VAL A 82 -0.20 -5.94 -0.27
C VAL A 82 -1.33 -5.32 0.54
N MET A 83 -2.44 -6.05 0.75
CA MET A 83 -3.54 -5.57 1.60
C MET A 83 -3.07 -5.34 3.05
N GLY A 84 -2.29 -6.27 3.60
CA GLY A 84 -1.74 -6.18 4.94
C GLY A 84 -0.84 -4.96 5.08
N LEU A 85 0.12 -4.77 4.17
CA LEU A 85 1.03 -3.61 4.17
C LEU A 85 0.29 -2.29 4.02
N ALA A 86 -0.74 -2.21 3.17
CA ALA A 86 -1.55 -1.01 3.02
C ALA A 86 -2.28 -0.64 4.33
N LEU A 87 -2.87 -1.64 5.00
CA LEU A 87 -3.52 -1.46 6.30
C LEU A 87 -2.51 -1.09 7.39
N THR A 88 -1.37 -1.76 7.44
CA THR A 88 -0.27 -1.46 8.37
C THR A 88 0.21 -0.02 8.20
N LEU A 89 0.42 0.44 6.96
CA LEU A 89 0.84 1.81 6.68
C LEU A 89 -0.23 2.82 7.08
N LYS A 90 -1.52 2.48 6.93
CA LYS A 90 -2.62 3.36 7.38
C LYS A 90 -2.67 3.47 8.90
N LEU A 91 -2.52 2.36 9.61
CA LEU A 91 -2.68 2.29 11.06
C LEU A 91 -1.43 2.71 11.84
N LEU A 92 -0.24 2.35 11.35
CA LEU A 92 1.00 2.47 12.12
C LEU A 92 1.84 3.70 11.77
N VAL A 93 1.59 4.31 10.61
CA VAL A 93 2.34 5.50 10.17
C VAL A 93 1.44 6.70 10.31
N GLU A 94 1.74 7.57 11.27
CA GLU A 94 1.06 8.85 11.43
C GLU A 94 1.83 9.94 10.68
N VAL A 95 1.13 10.71 9.85
CA VAL A 95 1.68 11.87 9.16
C VAL A 95 1.29 13.10 9.99
N PRO A 96 2.25 13.92 10.42
CA PRO A 96 1.97 15.07 11.27
C PRO A 96 1.06 16.09 10.55
N THR A 97 -0.04 16.46 11.20
CA THR A 97 -1.05 17.40 10.66
C THR A 97 -0.74 18.87 10.94
N VAL A 98 0.15 19.16 11.89
CA VAL A 98 0.47 20.53 12.32
C VAL A 98 1.97 20.79 12.23
N VAL A 99 2.40 21.49 11.19
CA VAL A 99 3.80 21.94 10.95
C VAL A 99 4.00 23.31 11.60
N ASN A 100 3.69 23.45 12.89
CA ASN A 100 3.85 24.75 13.56
C ASN A 100 5.14 24.89 14.36
N ASP A 101 5.84 23.79 14.66
CA ASP A 101 7.13 23.85 15.33
C ASP A 101 8.25 23.35 14.41
N PHE A 102 9.19 24.23 14.10
CA PHE A 102 10.45 23.95 13.40
C PHE A 102 11.38 23.00 14.16
N THR A 103 10.93 22.45 15.28
CA THR A 103 11.63 21.42 16.02
C THR A 103 11.15 20.08 15.48
N CYS A 104 12.07 19.23 15.05
CA CYS A 104 11.78 17.87 14.59
C CYS A 104 11.35 16.94 15.75
N ASN A 105 10.76 17.50 16.81
CA ASN A 105 10.21 16.80 17.96
C ASN A 105 8.82 16.28 17.58
N PHE A 106 8.80 15.35 16.62
CA PHE A 106 7.62 14.59 16.28
C PHE A 106 7.44 13.48 17.31
N GLN A 107 6.62 13.77 18.32
CA GLN A 107 6.02 12.73 19.15
C GLN A 107 4.52 12.72 18.88
N PRO A 108 4.06 12.06 17.80
CA PRO A 108 2.67 11.65 17.75
C PRO A 108 2.41 10.78 18.97
N ALA A 109 1.36 11.09 19.75
CA ALA A 109 1.06 10.38 20.98
C ALA A 109 0.84 8.87 20.76
N ASN A 110 0.51 8.45 19.53
CA ASN A 110 0.03 7.11 19.23
C ASN A 110 0.67 6.45 17.98
N ALA A 111 1.69 7.04 17.34
CA ALA A 111 2.29 6.41 16.15
C ALA A 111 3.38 5.41 16.55
N VAL A 112 3.31 4.21 15.98
CA VAL A 112 4.33 3.17 16.15
C VAL A 112 5.55 3.45 15.26
N PHE A 113 5.31 3.95 14.05
CA PHE A 113 6.37 4.30 13.10
C PHE A 113 6.25 5.75 12.65
N ILE A 114 7.40 6.41 12.57
CA ILE A 114 7.55 7.75 12.00
C ILE A 114 7.76 7.57 10.48
N PRO A 115 7.28 8.48 9.61
CA PRO A 115 7.48 8.36 8.16
C PRO A 115 8.92 8.08 7.72
N ASN A 116 9.90 8.64 8.43
CA ASN A 116 11.33 8.50 8.17
C ASN A 116 11.94 7.17 8.64
N ASP A 117 11.18 6.29 9.29
CA ASP A 117 11.70 5.00 9.73
C ASP A 117 12.01 4.08 8.54
N TYR A 118 13.16 3.39 8.60
CA TYR A 118 13.55 2.40 7.59
C TYR A 118 12.49 1.30 7.40
N ALA A 119 11.76 0.94 8.46
CA ALA A 119 10.67 -0.03 8.37
C ALA A 119 9.58 0.44 7.40
N VAL A 120 9.20 1.73 7.45
CA VAL A 120 8.20 2.33 6.55
C VAL A 120 8.68 2.28 5.10
N PHE A 121 9.98 2.46 4.86
CA PHE A 121 10.55 2.32 3.53
C PHE A 121 10.41 0.89 2.98
N PHE A 122 10.77 -0.13 3.76
CA PHE A 122 10.62 -1.52 3.33
C PHE A 122 9.16 -1.92 3.11
N MET A 123 8.22 -1.41 3.92
CA MET A 123 6.79 -1.62 3.72
C MET A 123 6.32 -1.03 2.38
N ASN A 124 6.73 0.20 2.07
CA ASN A 124 6.44 0.85 0.79
C ASN A 124 7.01 0.08 -0.41
N ILE A 125 8.28 -0.34 -0.34
CA ILE A 125 8.91 -1.18 -1.38
C ILE A 125 8.15 -2.49 -1.55
N GLY A 126 7.82 -3.16 -0.44
CA GLY A 126 7.08 -4.42 -0.47
C GLY A 126 5.72 -4.26 -1.15
N MET A 127 5.02 -3.18 -0.83
CA MET A 127 3.72 -2.83 -1.42
C MET A 127 3.84 -2.56 -2.93
N PHE A 128 4.96 -1.98 -3.41
CA PHE A 128 5.22 -1.76 -4.83
C PHE A 128 5.66 -3.02 -5.59
N LEU A 129 6.58 -3.81 -5.03
CA LEU A 129 7.14 -4.97 -5.70
C LEU A 129 6.18 -6.15 -5.77
N ALA A 130 5.37 -6.38 -4.74
CA ALA A 130 4.48 -7.54 -4.70
C ALA A 130 3.48 -7.56 -5.88
N PRO A 131 2.79 -6.48 -6.25
CA PRO A 131 1.92 -6.44 -7.43
C PRO A 131 2.66 -6.68 -8.76
N LEU A 132 3.90 -6.20 -8.89
CA LEU A 132 4.73 -6.49 -10.07
C LEU A 132 5.05 -7.98 -10.19
N LEU A 133 5.44 -8.60 -9.07
CA LEU A 133 5.70 -10.04 -9.00
C LEU A 133 4.42 -10.84 -9.27
N MET A 134 3.27 -10.40 -8.76
CA MET A 134 1.98 -11.01 -9.06
C MET A 134 1.67 -10.95 -10.55
N ALA A 135 1.78 -9.78 -11.17
CA ALA A 135 1.53 -9.60 -12.60
C ALA A 135 2.42 -10.50 -13.47
N GLY A 136 3.69 -10.68 -13.09
CA GLY A 136 4.62 -11.58 -13.79
C GLY A 136 4.42 -13.07 -13.49
N GLY A 137 3.94 -13.42 -12.28
CA GLY A 137 3.76 -14.79 -11.81
C GLY A 137 2.42 -15.43 -12.19
N LEU A 138 1.42 -14.61 -12.56
CA LEU A 138 0.10 -15.06 -12.98
C LEU A 138 0.18 -15.87 -14.28
N ARG A 139 -0.15 -17.16 -14.19
CA ARG A 139 -0.12 -18.08 -15.35
C ARG A 139 -1.46 -18.15 -16.07
N SER A 140 -1.40 -18.40 -17.39
CA SER A 140 -2.56 -18.73 -18.22
C SER A 140 -3.23 -20.02 -17.72
N VAL A 141 -4.56 -20.02 -17.65
CA VAL A 141 -5.37 -21.18 -17.24
C VAL A 141 -6.25 -21.58 -18.41
N LYS A 142 -6.10 -22.83 -18.88
CA LYS A 142 -6.81 -23.35 -20.06
C LYS A 142 -6.59 -22.51 -21.33
N GLY A 143 -5.35 -22.06 -21.53
CA GLY A 143 -4.96 -21.26 -22.70
C GLY A 143 -5.43 -19.80 -22.68
N LYS A 144 -6.17 -19.36 -21.65
CA LYS A 144 -6.62 -17.97 -21.50
C LYS A 144 -5.79 -17.23 -20.47
N SER A 145 -5.43 -15.99 -20.79
CA SER A 145 -4.76 -15.08 -19.85
C SER A 145 -5.60 -14.91 -18.58
N SER A 146 -4.93 -14.84 -17.43
CA SER A 146 -5.61 -14.62 -16.15
C SER A 146 -6.22 -13.22 -16.11
N LYS A 147 -7.49 -13.13 -15.71
CA LYS A 147 -8.19 -11.84 -15.55
C LYS A 147 -7.55 -10.95 -14.46
N ALA A 148 -6.77 -11.54 -13.56
CA ALA A 148 -6.04 -10.84 -12.50
C ALA A 148 -4.80 -10.06 -13.00
N VAL A 149 -4.35 -10.27 -14.24
CA VAL A 149 -3.11 -9.64 -14.73
C VAL A 149 -3.27 -8.12 -14.81
N ALA A 150 -4.34 -7.65 -15.46
CA ALA A 150 -4.62 -6.22 -15.61
C ALA A 150 -4.75 -5.48 -14.26
N PRO A 151 -5.58 -5.92 -13.30
CA PRO A 151 -5.66 -5.28 -11.99
C PRO A 151 -4.36 -5.37 -11.20
N SER A 152 -3.54 -6.43 -11.36
CA SER A 152 -2.23 -6.49 -10.69
C SER A 152 -1.23 -5.47 -11.25
N ILE A 153 -1.26 -5.21 -12.57
CA ILE A 153 -0.45 -4.15 -13.20
C ILE A 153 -0.94 -2.78 -12.73
N PHE A 154 -2.26 -2.56 -12.70
CA PHE A 154 -2.83 -1.30 -12.21
C PHE A 154 -2.47 -1.06 -10.74
N LEU A 155 -2.58 -2.10 -9.91
CA LEU A 155 -2.16 -2.07 -8.52
C LEU A 155 -0.68 -1.74 -8.38
N ALA A 156 0.19 -2.32 -9.21
CA ALA A 156 1.62 -1.99 -9.21
C ALA A 156 1.89 -0.51 -9.48
N ILE A 157 1.23 0.06 -10.50
CA ILE A 157 1.34 1.48 -10.83
C ILE A 157 0.87 2.34 -9.66
N LEU A 158 -0.29 2.00 -9.07
CA LEU A 158 -0.85 2.75 -7.95
C LEU A 158 0.05 2.71 -6.71
N THR A 159 0.53 1.53 -6.34
CA THR A 159 1.46 1.34 -5.21
C THR A 159 2.82 2.01 -5.44
N GLY A 160 3.33 1.99 -6.68
CA GLY A 160 4.55 2.70 -7.04
C GLY A 160 4.38 4.20 -7.01
N SER A 161 3.20 4.69 -7.38
CA SER A 161 2.85 6.10 -7.28
C SER A 161 2.77 6.57 -5.84
N TYR A 162 2.12 5.77 -4.98
CA TYR A 162 2.10 6.00 -3.55
C TYR A 162 3.50 6.02 -2.95
N MET A 163 4.32 4.99 -3.23
CA MET A 163 5.69 4.91 -2.73
C MET A 163 6.52 6.12 -3.16
N ALA A 164 6.45 6.51 -4.43
CA ALA A 164 7.16 7.68 -4.93
C ALA A 164 6.69 8.95 -4.21
N ALA A 165 5.37 9.16 -4.12
CA ALA A 165 4.81 10.33 -3.44
C ALA A 165 5.23 10.41 -1.97
N PHE A 166 5.19 9.28 -1.27
CA PHE A 166 5.60 9.17 0.13
C PHE A 166 7.11 9.39 0.30
N TRP A 167 7.93 8.75 -0.54
CA TRP A 167 9.39 8.90 -0.53
C TRP A 167 9.82 10.35 -0.74
N PHE A 168 9.23 11.03 -1.73
CA PHE A 168 9.62 12.38 -2.10
C PHE A 168 9.18 13.45 -1.10
N LEU A 169 8.02 13.27 -0.47
CA LEU A 169 7.40 14.31 0.36
C LEU A 169 7.56 14.06 1.86
N GLU A 170 7.50 12.81 2.30
CA GLU A 170 7.42 12.46 3.73
C GLU A 170 8.71 11.80 4.26
N GLN A 171 9.48 11.13 3.41
CA GLN A 171 10.63 10.31 3.82
C GLN A 171 11.99 11.03 3.75
N ARG A 172 11.99 12.31 3.42
CA ARG A 172 13.19 13.14 3.38
C ARG A 172 13.52 13.66 4.78
N PRO A 173 14.80 13.67 5.18
CA PRO A 173 15.19 14.27 6.44
C PRO A 173 14.76 15.73 6.49
N CYS A 174 14.25 16.19 7.62
CA CYS A 174 13.63 17.52 7.75
C CYS A 174 14.58 18.69 7.42
N SER A 175 15.91 18.47 7.42
CA SER A 175 16.90 19.46 6.97
C SER A 175 16.86 19.73 5.46
N ASP A 176 16.35 18.78 4.68
CA ASP A 176 16.52 18.73 3.22
C ASP A 176 15.19 18.88 2.45
N VAL A 177 14.08 19.15 3.15
CA VAL A 177 12.77 19.37 2.51
C VAL A 177 12.63 20.84 2.13
N PRO A 178 12.76 21.22 0.83
CA PRO A 178 12.43 22.57 0.41
C PRO A 178 10.96 22.85 0.68
N ARG A 179 10.67 24.01 1.28
CA ARG A 179 9.32 24.48 1.62
C ARG A 179 8.49 24.69 0.35
N TYR A 180 7.81 23.64 -0.11
CA TYR A 180 6.87 23.76 -1.22
C TYR A 180 5.44 23.76 -0.69
N GLU A 181 4.82 24.94 -0.75
CA GLU A 181 3.42 25.15 -0.35
C GLU A 181 2.42 24.66 -1.44
N GLU A 182 2.86 24.39 -2.68
CA GLU A 182 1.93 24.13 -3.82
C GLU A 182 2.26 22.96 -4.79
N SER A 183 3.25 22.10 -4.55
CA SER A 183 3.77 21.18 -5.59
C SER A 183 3.16 19.76 -5.62
N GLY A 184 1.91 19.57 -5.19
CA GLY A 184 1.29 18.23 -5.22
C GLY A 184 1.12 17.67 -6.63
N ILE A 185 0.81 18.54 -7.61
CA ILE A 185 0.42 18.16 -8.98
C ILE A 185 1.62 17.71 -9.83
N GLU A 186 2.78 18.33 -9.66
CA GLU A 186 3.97 18.01 -10.46
C GLU A 186 4.51 16.60 -10.16
N LEU A 187 4.37 16.14 -8.92
CA LEU A 187 4.83 14.81 -8.52
C LEU A 187 3.99 13.69 -9.16
N PHE A 188 2.67 13.89 -9.26
CA PHE A 188 1.77 12.97 -9.98
C PHE A 188 2.10 12.91 -11.48
N LEU A 189 2.53 14.03 -12.08
CA LEU A 189 2.96 14.05 -13.49
C LEU A 189 4.25 13.26 -13.71
N ILE A 190 5.26 13.42 -12.85
CA ILE A 190 6.54 12.71 -12.98
C ILE A 190 6.36 11.19 -12.84
N VAL A 191 5.60 10.77 -11.82
CA VAL A 191 5.28 9.36 -11.59
C VAL A 191 4.43 8.79 -12.73
N GLY A 192 3.46 9.56 -13.24
CA GLY A 192 2.64 9.19 -14.38
C GLY A 192 3.47 8.94 -15.65
N VAL A 193 4.45 9.81 -15.93
CA VAL A 193 5.34 9.69 -17.10
C VAL A 193 6.22 8.43 -17.01
N PHE A 194 6.83 8.14 -15.87
CA PHE A 194 7.63 6.93 -15.68
C PHE A 194 6.79 5.65 -15.79
N SER A 195 5.60 5.65 -15.21
CA SER A 195 4.67 4.53 -15.26
C SER A 195 4.19 4.24 -16.69
N LEU A 196 3.88 5.28 -17.47
CA LEU A 196 3.50 5.17 -18.88
C LEU A 196 4.62 4.55 -19.73
N HIS A 197 5.88 4.87 -19.46
CA HIS A 197 7.02 4.31 -20.18
C HIS A 197 7.16 2.80 -19.96
N LEU A 198 6.97 2.34 -18.70
CA LEU A 198 7.00 0.92 -18.34
C LEU A 198 5.83 0.12 -18.94
N ILE A 199 4.63 0.71 -18.98
CA ILE A 199 3.47 0.09 -19.63
C ILE A 199 3.72 -0.07 -21.13
N ARG A 200 4.25 0.97 -21.79
CA ARG A 200 4.55 0.95 -23.22
C ARG A 200 5.56 -0.14 -23.59
N SER A 201 6.63 -0.31 -22.82
CA SER A 201 7.65 -1.32 -23.10
C SER A 201 7.10 -2.75 -22.96
N ARG A 202 6.20 -2.99 -22.00
CA ARG A 202 5.53 -4.29 -21.81
C ARG A 202 4.48 -4.59 -22.88
N LEU A 203 3.68 -3.61 -23.30
CA LEU A 203 2.71 -3.79 -24.38
C LEU A 203 3.40 -4.18 -25.69
N HIS A 204 4.52 -3.55 -26.04
CA HIS A 204 5.30 -3.92 -27.22
C HIS A 204 5.82 -5.37 -27.20
N GLY A 205 6.12 -5.92 -26.02
CA GLY A 205 6.53 -7.32 -25.88
C GLY A 205 5.38 -8.32 -26.01
N LEU A 206 4.16 -7.91 -25.65
CA LEU A 206 2.94 -8.74 -25.74
C LEU A 206 2.42 -8.88 -27.18
N PHE A 207 2.58 -7.86 -28.02
CA PHE A 207 2.14 -7.89 -29.43
C PHE A 207 3.16 -8.50 -30.42
N ARG A 208 4.35 -8.90 -29.94
CA ARG A 208 5.38 -9.56 -30.76
C ARG A 208 5.35 -11.09 -30.69
N ARG A 209 4.34 -11.69 -30.05
CA ARG A 209 4.10 -13.13 -30.01
C ARG A 209 2.74 -13.43 -30.63
#